data_AF-A0A6A3M500-F1
#
_entry.id   AF-A0A6A3M500-F1
#
_cell.length_a   1.000
_cell.length_b   1.000
_cell.length_c   1.000
_cell.angle_alpha   90.00
_cell.angle_beta   90.00
_cell.angle_gamma   90.00
#
_symmetry.space_group_name_H-M   'P 1'
#
loop_
_entity.id
_entity.type
_entity.pdbx_description
1 polymer ?
#
loop_
_entity_poly.entity_id
_entity_poly.type
_entity_poly.pdbx_seq_one_letter_code
_entity_poly.pdbx_strand_id
1 'polypeptide(L)'
;MSSFQRFLARSSWTPPVQLQLRQQSTRSAAYQKRQFELLVPALQTFQCLHGHYAVPLRFTVPTGHHPEAQQWPEELQGMKLGTTISRFLKVYASAKKPSRRRFLDEVKAQLQELGLPDIEDWKRFLWNEVTVPALQTYQSIHGDLLMPVSFIVPEGDDAWPRSTWGYKLGYWASELRRSKDKLLQYQLDDLEKLEFSWNAREARWNRYFIPAMQRYQELHGSPQVPQSFVVPCDDPEWPVELGGYRLGQKVNNLRCGDPLGAGPNAEEWLDVELIYKNWLLLETLHEVERSGVLDEE
;
A
#
# COMPACT_ATOMS: atom_id res chain seq x y z
N MET A 1 -5.88 86.44 -2.32
CA MET A 1 -4.54 86.83 -1.84
C MET A 1 -4.08 85.74 -0.89
N SER A 2 -3.27 84.80 -1.39
CA SER A 2 -1.80 84.71 -1.13
C SER A 2 -1.54 84.11 0.27
N SER A 3 -1.13 82.84 0.38
CA SER A 3 0.28 82.39 0.41
C SER A 3 0.98 82.78 1.72
N PHE A 4 1.77 82.00 2.46
CA PHE A 4 2.59 80.82 2.14
C PHE A 4 3.29 80.36 3.45
N GLN A 5 3.43 79.02 3.62
CA GLN A 5 4.66 78.29 4.01
C GLN A 5 5.27 78.38 5.44
N ARG A 6 5.39 77.24 6.17
CA ARG A 6 6.55 76.28 6.33
C ARG A 6 6.97 76.33 7.84
N PHE A 7 7.50 75.32 8.56
CA PHE A 7 8.28 74.11 8.25
C PHE A 7 8.42 73.22 9.53
N LEU A 8 8.49 71.89 9.36
CA LEU A 8 9.19 70.82 10.14
C LEU A 8 8.79 70.55 11.62
N ALA A 9 8.83 69.32 12.16
CA ALA A 9 9.75 68.22 11.87
C ALA A 9 9.13 66.83 12.02
N ARG A 10 9.55 65.93 11.13
CA ARG A 10 9.38 64.48 11.21
C ARG A 10 10.32 63.92 12.28
N SER A 11 9.80 63.33 13.35
CA SER A 11 10.57 62.42 14.20
C SER A 11 10.51 61.02 13.60
N SER A 12 11.64 60.58 13.04
CA SER A 12 11.86 59.25 12.50
C SER A 12 11.80 58.20 13.62
N TRP A 13 10.70 57.43 13.67
CA TRP A 13 10.62 56.21 14.45
C TRP A 13 11.28 55.08 13.63
N THR A 14 12.46 54.63 14.05
CA THR A 14 13.10 53.42 13.50
C THR A 14 12.66 52.22 14.33
N PRO A 15 11.93 51.23 13.76
CA PRO A 15 11.69 49.98 14.46
C PRO A 15 12.99 49.16 14.55
N PRO A 16 13.21 48.39 15.63
CA PRO A 16 14.41 47.59 15.79
C PRO A 16 14.48 46.49 14.72
N VAL A 17 15.70 46.25 14.26
CA VAL A 17 16.10 45.23 13.28
C VAL A 17 15.44 43.89 13.62
N GLN A 18 14.41 43.54 12.85
CA GLN A 18 13.91 42.18 12.83
C GLN A 18 15.03 41.30 12.30
N LEU A 19 15.61 40.48 13.18
CA LEU A 19 16.36 39.29 12.81
C LEU A 19 15.46 38.44 11.92
N GLN A 20 15.56 38.66 10.61
CA GLN A 20 15.01 37.77 9.62
C GLN A 20 15.71 36.42 9.85
N LEU A 21 14.98 35.49 10.48
CA LEU A 21 15.22 34.06 10.32
C LEU A 21 15.23 33.80 8.81
N ARG A 22 16.43 33.87 8.23
CA ARG A 22 16.69 33.62 6.83
C ARG A 22 16.25 32.20 6.60
N GLN A 23 15.04 32.02 6.08
CA GLN A 23 14.54 30.73 5.63
C GLN A 23 15.55 30.24 4.59
N GLN A 24 16.47 29.40 5.02
CA GLN A 24 17.46 28.84 4.12
C GLN A 24 16.69 28.00 3.12
N SER A 25 16.84 28.34 1.84
CA SER A 25 16.19 27.59 0.77
C SER A 25 16.51 26.11 0.93
N THR A 26 15.47 25.27 1.00
CA THR A 26 15.59 23.80 1.05
C THR A 26 16.30 23.22 -0.18
N ARG A 27 16.52 24.05 -1.22
CA ARG A 27 17.27 23.74 -2.44
C ARG A 27 18.75 24.13 -2.36
N SER A 28 19.20 24.77 -1.28
CA SER A 28 20.61 25.12 -1.08
C SER A 28 21.49 23.88 -0.96
N ALA A 29 22.64 23.87 -1.64
CA ALA A 29 23.62 22.78 -1.53
C ALA A 29 24.14 22.59 -0.09
N ALA A 30 24.23 23.69 0.68
CA ALA A 30 24.62 23.64 2.08
C ALA A 30 23.55 22.95 2.96
N TYR A 31 22.27 23.21 2.69
CA TYR A 31 21.16 22.52 3.37
C TYR A 31 21.18 21.02 3.07
N GLN A 32 21.36 20.64 1.80
CA GLN A 32 21.47 19.23 1.41
C GLN A 32 22.64 18.53 2.08
N LYS A 33 23.82 19.19 2.14
CA LYS A 33 24.99 18.64 2.81
C LYS A 33 24.70 18.36 4.29
N ARG A 34 24.13 19.34 5.01
CA ARG A 34 23.73 19.18 6.42
C ARG A 34 22.73 18.03 6.62
N GLN A 35 21.75 17.90 5.72
CA GLN A 35 20.80 16.79 5.80
C GLN A 35 21.45 15.42 5.57
N PHE A 36 22.54 15.34 4.79
CA PHE A 36 23.30 14.11 4.62
C PHE A 36 24.20 13.79 5.80
N GLU A 37 24.78 14.81 6.46
CA GLU A 37 25.52 14.65 7.72
C GLU A 37 24.61 14.05 8.83
N LEU A 38 23.34 14.44 8.85
CA LEU A 38 22.35 13.96 9.82
C LEU A 38 21.75 12.58 9.49
N LEU A 39 22.10 11.95 8.35
CA LEU A 39 21.51 10.66 7.96
C LEU A 39 21.89 9.52 8.91
N VAL A 40 23.18 9.43 9.25
CA VAL A 40 23.73 8.37 10.09
C VAL A 40 23.07 8.36 11.48
N PRO A 41 23.06 9.47 12.25
CA PRO A 41 22.38 9.48 13.55
C PRO A 41 20.86 9.28 13.44
N ALA A 42 20.24 9.74 12.36
CA ALA A 42 18.80 9.52 12.15
C ALA A 42 18.45 8.05 11.87
N LEU A 43 19.27 7.33 11.11
CA LEU A 43 19.07 5.91 10.84
C LEU A 43 19.41 5.05 12.06
N GLN A 44 20.43 5.42 12.83
CA GLN A 44 20.72 4.78 14.12
C GLN A 44 19.53 4.92 15.07
N THR A 45 18.98 6.13 15.20
CA THR A 45 17.79 6.37 16.04
C THR A 45 16.60 5.56 15.54
N PHE A 46 16.35 5.56 14.22
CA PHE A 46 15.28 4.77 13.62
C PHE A 46 15.43 3.27 13.91
N GLN A 47 16.62 2.71 13.75
CA GLN A 47 16.89 1.30 14.02
C GLN A 47 16.74 0.97 15.50
N CYS A 48 17.14 1.85 16.41
CA CYS A 48 16.96 1.64 17.85
C CYS A 48 15.46 1.57 18.22
N LEU A 49 14.64 2.42 17.61
CA LEU A 49 13.20 2.49 17.89
C LEU A 49 12.39 1.38 17.21
N HIS A 50 12.70 1.09 15.94
CA HIS A 50 11.90 0.20 15.12
C HIS A 50 12.55 -1.18 14.90
N GLY A 51 13.82 -1.38 15.23
CA GLY A 51 14.54 -2.65 15.09
C GLY A 51 14.95 -3.00 13.66
N HIS A 52 14.79 -2.09 12.69
CA HIS A 52 15.17 -2.29 11.29
C HIS A 52 15.55 -0.96 10.62
N TYR A 53 16.11 -1.02 9.41
CA TYR A 53 16.49 0.18 8.64
C TYR A 53 15.53 0.57 7.51
N ALA A 54 14.47 -0.22 7.27
CA ALA A 54 13.50 0.03 6.21
C ALA A 54 12.61 1.28 6.46
N VAL A 55 13.19 2.47 6.34
CA VAL A 55 12.51 3.75 6.52
C VAL A 55 11.57 4.05 5.34
N PRO A 56 10.24 4.18 5.56
CA PRO A 56 9.30 4.53 4.49
C PRO A 56 9.65 5.86 3.82
N LEU A 57 9.45 5.96 2.49
CA LEU A 57 9.79 7.18 1.73
C LEU A 57 9.11 8.46 2.26
N ARG A 58 7.90 8.33 2.82
CA ARG A 58 7.13 9.45 3.36
C ARG A 58 7.35 9.68 4.87
N PHE A 59 8.21 8.90 5.50
CA PHE A 59 8.53 9.05 6.91
C PHE A 59 9.20 10.42 7.15
N THR A 60 8.65 11.15 8.10
CA THR A 60 9.16 12.42 8.59
C THR A 60 9.32 12.25 10.09
N VAL A 61 10.49 12.59 10.61
CA VAL A 61 10.77 12.51 12.05
C VAL A 61 9.72 13.35 12.80
N PRO A 62 9.01 12.77 13.78
CA PRO A 62 8.01 13.49 14.56
C PRO A 62 8.56 14.78 15.20
N THR A 63 7.71 15.80 15.34
CA THR A 63 8.07 17.09 15.93
C THR A 63 7.12 17.44 17.09
N GLY A 64 7.60 18.23 18.06
CA GLY A 64 6.76 18.86 19.07
C GLY A 64 6.13 17.87 20.07
N HIS A 65 4.81 17.97 20.29
CA HIS A 65 4.08 17.26 21.34
C HIS A 65 3.75 15.78 21.03
N HIS A 66 4.25 15.21 19.93
CA HIS A 66 4.07 13.79 19.65
C HIS A 66 4.85 12.96 20.69
N PRO A 67 4.27 11.92 21.32
CA PRO A 67 4.96 11.12 22.35
C PRO A 67 6.26 10.44 21.85
N GLU A 68 6.35 10.18 20.55
CA GLU A 68 7.57 9.64 19.95
C GLU A 68 8.61 10.73 19.69
N ALA A 69 8.25 12.00 19.64
CA ALA A 69 9.20 13.08 19.34
C ALA A 69 10.26 13.24 20.44
N GLN A 70 9.95 12.88 21.69
CA GLN A 70 10.92 12.86 22.80
C GLN A 70 12.00 11.80 22.61
N GLN A 71 11.76 10.78 21.78
CA GLN A 71 12.72 9.71 21.49
C GLN A 71 13.71 10.11 20.39
N TRP A 72 13.46 11.22 19.68
CA TRP A 72 14.31 11.74 18.61
C TRP A 72 15.11 12.96 19.08
N PRO A 73 16.41 13.04 18.76
CA PRO A 73 17.21 14.25 18.95
C PRO A 73 16.54 15.48 18.31
N GLU A 74 16.54 16.62 18.99
CA GLU A 74 15.90 17.86 18.52
C GLU A 74 16.35 18.28 17.11
N GLU A 75 17.63 18.04 16.80
CA GLU A 75 18.24 18.36 15.51
C GLU A 75 17.65 17.56 14.33
N LEU A 76 17.05 16.40 14.62
CA LEU A 76 16.46 15.50 13.62
C LEU A 76 14.96 15.73 13.44
N GLN A 77 14.31 16.44 14.36
CA GLN A 77 12.87 16.65 14.32
C GLN A 77 12.44 17.36 13.02
N GLY A 78 11.44 16.81 12.35
CA GLY A 78 10.92 17.33 11.09
C GLY A 78 11.74 16.97 9.86
N MET A 79 12.83 16.22 10.03
CA MET A 79 13.63 15.68 8.92
C MET A 79 12.80 14.68 8.11
N LYS A 80 12.73 14.87 6.79
CA LYS A 80 12.08 13.92 5.87
C LYS A 80 12.98 12.73 5.55
N LEU A 81 13.34 11.96 6.58
CA LEU A 81 14.39 10.94 6.55
C LEU A 81 14.29 10.01 5.34
N GLY A 82 13.11 9.45 5.04
CA GLY A 82 12.91 8.55 3.91
C GLY A 82 13.19 9.20 2.55
N THR A 83 12.82 10.46 2.36
CA THR A 83 13.17 11.20 1.13
C THR A 83 14.64 11.61 1.10
N THR A 84 15.25 11.86 2.26
CA THR A 84 16.64 12.29 2.36
C THR A 84 17.58 11.15 1.99
N ILE A 85 17.35 9.92 2.48
CA ILE A 85 18.16 8.77 2.09
C ILE A 85 18.01 8.41 0.61
N SER A 86 16.78 8.42 0.08
CA SER A 86 16.56 8.21 -1.36
C SER A 86 17.25 9.27 -2.21
N ARG A 87 17.25 10.54 -1.75
CA ARG A 87 17.96 11.62 -2.42
C ARG A 87 19.48 11.47 -2.32
N PHE A 88 20.00 11.06 -1.17
CA PHE A 88 21.43 10.81 -0.96
C PHE A 88 21.95 9.78 -1.94
N LEU A 89 21.29 8.62 -2.06
CA LEU A 89 21.70 7.56 -2.99
C LEU A 89 21.69 8.03 -4.46
N LYS A 90 20.67 8.79 -4.88
CA LYS A 90 20.63 9.39 -6.22
C LYS A 90 21.76 10.38 -6.47
N VAL A 91 22.09 11.19 -5.47
CA VAL A 91 23.20 12.15 -5.56
C VAL A 91 24.54 11.42 -5.58
N TYR A 92 24.70 10.37 -4.79
CA TYR A 92 25.89 9.52 -4.78
C TYR A 92 26.14 8.88 -6.15
N ALA A 93 25.11 8.28 -6.75
CA ALA A 93 25.20 7.64 -8.07
C ALA A 93 25.56 8.63 -9.20
N SER A 94 25.16 9.90 -9.09
CA SER A 94 25.40 10.95 -10.10
C SER A 94 26.62 11.85 -9.83
N ALA A 95 27.29 11.71 -8.68
CA ALA A 95 28.39 12.57 -8.29
C ALA A 95 29.68 12.27 -9.07
N LYS A 96 30.04 13.17 -10.00
CA LYS A 96 31.28 13.09 -10.80
C LYS A 96 32.45 13.91 -10.24
N LYS A 97 32.18 14.94 -9.42
CA LYS A 97 33.21 15.87 -8.92
C LYS A 97 33.96 15.26 -7.72
N PRO A 98 35.31 15.26 -7.69
CA PRO A 98 36.10 14.60 -6.64
C PRO A 98 35.81 15.11 -5.22
N SER A 99 35.69 16.42 -5.02
CA SER A 99 35.45 17.01 -3.69
C SER A 99 34.08 16.66 -3.12
N ARG A 100 33.05 16.62 -3.98
CA ARG A 100 31.70 16.17 -3.59
C ARG A 100 31.66 14.66 -3.35
N ARG A 101 32.47 13.90 -4.08
CA ARG A 101 32.52 12.45 -3.97
C ARG A 101 33.09 11.99 -2.64
N ARG A 102 34.22 12.58 -2.18
CA ARG A 102 34.84 12.26 -0.88
C ARG A 102 33.86 12.33 0.30
N PHE A 103 33.14 13.44 0.45
CA PHE A 103 32.14 13.59 1.52
C PHE A 103 31.03 12.53 1.43
N LEU A 104 30.55 12.21 0.23
CA LEU A 104 29.49 11.20 0.08
C LEU A 104 30.03 9.79 0.30
N ASP A 105 31.29 9.52 -0.04
CA ASP A 105 31.98 8.26 0.26
C ASP A 105 32.14 8.09 1.78
N GLU A 106 32.52 9.16 2.50
CA GLU A 106 32.58 9.16 3.97
C GLU A 106 31.24 8.82 4.61
N VAL A 107 30.15 9.48 4.17
CA VAL A 107 28.80 9.16 4.66
C VAL A 107 28.41 7.74 4.28
N LYS A 108 28.72 7.27 3.06
CA LYS A 108 28.39 5.90 2.65
C LYS A 108 29.17 4.84 3.44
N ALA A 109 30.43 5.10 3.75
CA ALA A 109 31.23 4.24 4.62
C ALA A 109 30.61 4.15 6.03
N GLN A 110 30.20 5.28 6.60
CA GLN A 110 29.49 5.27 7.89
C GLN A 110 28.18 4.48 7.83
N LEU A 111 27.41 4.58 6.74
CA LEU A 111 26.20 3.76 6.57
C LEU A 111 26.52 2.26 6.51
N GLN A 112 27.62 1.88 5.85
CA GLN A 112 28.07 0.47 5.80
C GLN A 112 28.54 -0.02 7.18
N GLU A 113 29.22 0.83 7.96
CA GLU A 113 29.60 0.52 9.35
C GLU A 113 28.39 0.30 10.27
N LEU A 114 27.23 0.90 9.96
CA LEU A 114 25.97 0.59 10.65
C LEU A 114 25.40 -0.78 10.31
N GLY A 115 25.96 -1.49 9.31
CA GLY A 115 25.45 -2.78 8.86
C GLY A 115 24.34 -2.67 7.82
N LEU A 116 24.13 -1.50 7.21
CA LEU A 116 23.30 -1.39 6.02
C LEU A 116 24.00 -2.12 4.85
N PRO A 117 23.28 -2.94 4.06
CA PRO A 117 23.86 -3.54 2.87
C PRO A 117 24.26 -2.47 1.85
N ASP A 118 25.01 -2.85 0.82
CA ASP A 118 25.33 -1.92 -0.26
C ASP A 118 24.06 -1.62 -1.09
N ILE A 119 23.38 -0.53 -0.73
CA ILE A 119 22.12 -0.12 -1.34
C ILE A 119 22.41 0.87 -2.46
N GLU A 120 21.92 0.55 -3.66
CA GLU A 120 21.95 1.43 -4.82
C GLU A 120 20.68 2.29 -4.93
N ASP A 121 19.51 1.66 -4.73
CA ASP A 121 18.20 2.31 -4.78
C ASP A 121 17.38 1.99 -3.52
N TRP A 122 17.04 3.04 -2.77
CA TRP A 122 16.18 2.93 -1.59
C TRP A 122 14.81 2.35 -1.90
N LYS A 123 14.25 2.61 -3.08
CA LYS A 123 12.95 2.06 -3.47
C LYS A 123 13.01 0.55 -3.63
N ARG A 124 14.07 0.05 -4.25
CA ARG A 124 14.32 -1.39 -4.42
C ARG A 124 14.59 -2.05 -3.08
N PHE A 125 15.34 -1.40 -2.20
CA PHE A 125 15.53 -1.87 -0.83
C PHE A 125 14.20 -2.01 -0.09
N LEU A 126 13.34 -0.98 -0.09
CA LEU A 126 12.01 -1.07 0.56
C LEU A 126 11.10 -2.11 -0.10
N TRP A 127 11.20 -2.31 -1.41
CA TRP A 127 10.48 -3.37 -2.09
C TRP A 127 10.84 -4.75 -1.53
N ASN A 128 12.14 -5.02 -1.41
CA ASN A 128 12.67 -6.30 -0.94
C ASN A 128 12.48 -6.52 0.58
N GLU A 129 12.60 -5.46 1.38
CA GLU A 129 12.58 -5.58 2.86
C GLU A 129 11.18 -5.40 3.46
N VAL A 130 10.23 -4.83 2.70
CA VAL A 130 8.89 -4.49 3.20
C VAL A 130 7.81 -5.11 2.32
N THR A 131 7.75 -4.74 1.04
CA THR A 131 6.61 -5.11 0.19
C THR A 131 6.54 -6.60 -0.09
N VAL A 132 7.63 -7.20 -0.55
CA VAL A 132 7.67 -8.64 -0.88
C VAL A 132 7.47 -9.50 0.37
N PRO A 133 8.16 -9.27 1.50
CA PRO A 133 7.93 -10.04 2.71
C PRO A 133 6.50 -9.90 3.25
N ALA A 134 5.91 -8.70 3.20
CA ALA A 134 4.53 -8.52 3.62
C ALA A 134 3.53 -9.29 2.73
N LEU A 135 3.76 -9.32 1.41
CA LEU A 135 2.94 -10.14 0.51
C LEU A 135 3.12 -11.63 0.79
N GLN A 136 4.36 -12.09 0.98
CA GLN A 136 4.67 -13.49 1.29
C GLN A 136 4.02 -13.95 2.60
N THR A 137 4.13 -13.17 3.67
CA THR A 137 3.49 -13.48 4.95
C THR A 137 1.97 -13.51 4.80
N TYR A 138 1.36 -12.52 4.12
CA TYR A 138 -0.08 -12.53 3.88
C TYR A 138 -0.51 -13.80 3.13
N GLN A 139 0.19 -14.15 2.05
CA GLN A 139 -0.10 -15.34 1.25
C GLN A 139 0.07 -16.63 2.06
N SER A 140 1.09 -16.71 2.92
CA SER A 140 1.28 -17.87 3.78
C SER A 140 0.17 -18.05 4.81
N ILE A 141 -0.40 -16.95 5.32
CA ILE A 141 -1.46 -16.98 6.35
C ILE A 141 -2.83 -17.22 5.71
N HIS A 142 -3.12 -16.57 4.58
CA HIS A 142 -4.46 -16.53 3.98
C HIS A 142 -4.61 -17.40 2.73
N GLY A 143 -3.51 -17.90 2.16
CA GLY A 143 -3.50 -18.71 0.93
C GLY A 143 -3.75 -17.93 -0.36
N ASP A 144 -3.90 -16.61 -0.29
CA ASP A 144 -4.07 -15.74 -1.46
C ASP A 144 -3.49 -14.33 -1.23
N LEU A 145 -3.62 -13.46 -2.24
CA LEU A 145 -3.21 -12.05 -2.17
C LEU A 145 -4.40 -11.11 -2.41
N LEU A 146 -5.60 -11.51 -2.00
CA LEU A 146 -6.88 -10.84 -2.23
C LEU A 146 -7.33 -10.02 -1.01
N MET A 147 -6.35 -9.43 -0.31
CA MET A 147 -6.59 -8.64 0.89
C MET A 147 -7.53 -7.44 0.67
N PRO A 148 -8.32 -7.05 1.68
CA PRO A 148 -9.06 -5.79 1.66
C PRO A 148 -8.12 -4.59 1.50
N VAL A 149 -8.57 -3.53 0.83
CA VAL A 149 -7.78 -2.29 0.65
C VAL A 149 -7.41 -1.64 1.99
N SER A 150 -8.24 -1.82 3.01
CA SER A 150 -8.00 -1.33 4.38
C SER A 150 -7.04 -2.18 5.19
N PHE A 151 -6.55 -3.32 4.67
CA PHE A 151 -5.65 -4.20 5.41
C PHE A 151 -4.32 -3.50 5.69
N ILE A 152 -3.96 -3.49 6.98
CA ILE A 152 -2.71 -2.97 7.52
C ILE A 152 -2.05 -4.14 8.25
N VAL A 153 -0.76 -4.34 8.01
CA VAL A 153 0.02 -5.37 8.71
C VAL A 153 -0.04 -5.10 10.22
N PRO A 154 -0.45 -6.08 11.04
CA PRO A 154 -0.57 -5.91 12.48
C PRO A 154 0.80 -5.62 13.10
N GLU A 155 0.80 -4.75 14.12
CA GLU A 155 1.98 -4.47 14.92
C GLU A 155 2.04 -5.44 16.10
N GLY A 156 3.23 -5.92 16.46
CA GLY A 156 3.41 -6.85 17.58
C GLY A 156 3.10 -8.31 17.28
N ASP A 157 2.78 -8.65 16.03
CA ASP A 157 2.56 -10.03 15.59
C ASP A 157 3.85 -10.60 14.98
N ASP A 158 4.41 -11.64 15.63
CA ASP A 158 5.66 -12.27 15.25
C ASP A 158 5.57 -13.08 13.94
N ALA A 159 4.37 -13.35 13.43
CA ALA A 159 4.20 -13.92 12.09
C ALA A 159 4.69 -12.95 10.99
N TRP A 160 4.71 -11.65 11.29
CA TRP A 160 5.08 -10.59 10.37
C TRP A 160 6.49 -10.08 10.66
N PRO A 161 7.36 -9.95 9.64
CA PRO A 161 8.65 -9.30 9.82
C PRO A 161 8.46 -7.88 10.36
N ARG A 162 9.26 -7.49 11.36
CA ARG A 162 9.13 -6.20 12.03
C ARG A 162 9.18 -4.99 11.10
N SER A 163 9.90 -5.09 9.97
CA SER A 163 9.95 -4.07 8.91
C SER A 163 8.63 -3.82 8.20
N THR A 164 7.69 -4.77 8.30
CA THR A 164 6.39 -4.73 7.62
C THR A 164 5.27 -4.20 8.51
N TRP A 165 5.48 -4.06 9.82
CA TRP A 165 4.47 -3.62 10.76
C TRP A 165 3.91 -2.23 10.42
N GLY A 166 2.58 -2.08 10.50
CA GLY A 166 1.89 -0.86 10.12
C GLY A 166 1.88 -0.58 8.61
N TYR A 167 2.46 -1.46 7.78
CA TYR A 167 2.45 -1.31 6.34
C TYR A 167 1.03 -1.48 5.80
N LYS A 168 0.56 -0.49 5.04
CA LYS A 168 -0.77 -0.47 4.41
C LYS A 168 -0.81 -1.40 3.19
N LEU A 169 -0.57 -2.69 3.42
CA LEU A 169 -0.39 -3.70 2.39
C LEU A 169 -1.60 -3.76 1.43
N GLY A 170 -2.83 -3.66 1.96
CA GLY A 170 -4.03 -3.65 1.12
C GLY A 170 -4.09 -2.48 0.14
N TYR A 171 -3.77 -1.28 0.62
CA TYR A 171 -3.71 -0.09 -0.22
C TYR A 171 -2.63 -0.23 -1.30
N TRP A 172 -1.44 -0.68 -0.93
CA TRP A 172 -0.34 -0.84 -1.88
C TRP A 172 -0.59 -1.95 -2.88
N ALA A 173 -1.18 -3.08 -2.48
CA ALA A 173 -1.58 -4.14 -3.41
C ALA A 173 -2.63 -3.64 -4.42
N SER A 174 -3.58 -2.81 -3.98
CA SER A 174 -4.52 -2.15 -4.91
C SER A 174 -3.80 -1.20 -5.88
N GLU A 175 -2.81 -0.45 -5.39
CA GLU A 175 -2.04 0.48 -6.22
C GLU A 175 -1.15 -0.25 -7.23
N LEU A 176 -0.58 -1.40 -6.86
CA LEU A 176 0.16 -2.28 -7.78
C LEU A 176 -0.72 -2.74 -8.95
N ARG A 177 -1.96 -3.18 -8.65
CA ARG A 177 -2.92 -3.58 -9.70
C ARG A 177 -3.26 -2.43 -10.63
N ARG A 178 -3.49 -1.24 -10.08
CA ARG A 178 -3.85 -0.02 -10.82
C ARG A 178 -2.73 0.51 -11.71
N SER A 179 -1.47 0.27 -11.32
CA SER A 179 -0.29 0.83 -11.98
C SER A 179 0.61 -0.24 -12.58
N LYS A 180 0.04 -1.38 -13.02
CA LYS A 180 0.79 -2.52 -13.59
C LYS A 180 1.75 -2.09 -14.70
N ASP A 181 1.31 -1.18 -15.56
CA ASP A 181 2.05 -0.60 -16.69
C ASP A 181 3.29 0.20 -16.27
N LYS A 182 3.37 0.64 -15.01
CA LYS A 182 4.45 1.48 -14.47
C LYS A 182 5.43 0.72 -13.59
N LEU A 183 5.22 -0.58 -13.41
CA LEU A 183 6.09 -1.41 -12.59
C LEU A 183 7.39 -1.73 -13.33
N LEU A 184 8.47 -1.81 -12.56
CA LEU A 184 9.77 -2.20 -13.07
C LEU A 184 9.83 -3.73 -13.23
N GLN A 185 10.67 -4.22 -14.15
CA GLN A 185 10.74 -5.65 -14.47
C GLN A 185 10.94 -6.52 -13.22
N TYR A 186 11.86 -6.16 -12.33
CA TYR A 186 12.09 -6.94 -11.10
C TYR A 186 10.85 -7.02 -10.21
N GLN A 187 9.98 -5.99 -10.21
CA GLN A 187 8.74 -6.01 -9.45
C GLN A 187 7.73 -6.97 -10.09
N LEU A 188 7.67 -7.00 -11.42
CA LEU A 188 6.84 -7.94 -12.16
C LEU A 188 7.31 -9.38 -11.90
N ASP A 189 8.60 -9.64 -11.97
CA ASP A 189 9.19 -10.97 -11.74
C ASP A 189 8.90 -11.46 -10.31
N ASP A 190 9.01 -10.58 -9.30
CA ASP A 190 8.69 -10.94 -7.92
C ASP A 190 7.18 -11.19 -7.72
N LEU A 191 6.32 -10.37 -8.34
CA LEU A 191 4.87 -10.56 -8.27
C LEU A 191 4.39 -11.80 -9.02
N GLU A 192 5.05 -12.16 -10.12
CA GLU A 192 4.78 -13.40 -10.87
C GLU A 192 5.11 -14.63 -10.03
N LYS A 193 6.25 -14.64 -9.33
CA LYS A 193 6.61 -15.74 -8.39
C LYS A 193 5.63 -15.89 -7.24
N LEU A 194 4.97 -14.80 -6.85
CA LEU A 194 3.93 -14.80 -5.82
C LEU A 194 2.54 -15.12 -6.39
N GLU A 195 2.44 -15.43 -7.69
CA GLU A 195 1.17 -15.67 -8.39
C GLU A 195 0.17 -14.52 -8.18
N PHE A 196 0.69 -13.28 -8.16
CA PHE A 196 -0.10 -12.11 -7.82
C PHE A 196 -1.23 -11.87 -8.83
N SER A 197 -2.48 -11.96 -8.35
CA SER A 197 -3.65 -11.75 -9.19
C SER A 197 -3.83 -10.27 -9.55
N TRP A 198 -3.63 -9.93 -10.83
CA TRP A 198 -3.85 -8.58 -11.36
C TRP A 198 -5.33 -8.19 -11.33
N ASN A 199 -6.22 -9.16 -11.58
CA ASN A 199 -7.66 -8.98 -11.51
C ASN A 199 -8.20 -9.56 -10.19
N ALA A 200 -8.17 -8.77 -9.12
CA ALA A 200 -8.63 -9.21 -7.80
C ALA A 200 -10.14 -9.56 -7.76
N ARG A 201 -10.91 -9.04 -8.72
CA ARG A 201 -12.34 -9.31 -8.83
C ARG A 201 -12.56 -10.71 -9.40
N GLU A 202 -11.90 -11.03 -10.51
CA GLU A 202 -11.87 -12.35 -11.12
C GLU A 202 -11.37 -13.43 -10.17
N ALA A 203 -10.23 -13.17 -9.53
CA ALA A 203 -9.63 -14.12 -8.62
C ALA A 203 -10.55 -14.43 -7.44
N ARG A 204 -11.23 -13.42 -6.87
CA ARG A 204 -12.23 -13.64 -5.82
C ARG A 204 -13.43 -14.44 -6.33
N TRP A 205 -13.87 -14.18 -7.56
CA TRP A 205 -14.97 -14.91 -8.18
C TRP A 205 -14.62 -16.40 -8.35
N ASN A 206 -13.49 -16.70 -8.98
CA ASN A 206 -13.05 -18.07 -9.24
C ASN A 206 -12.68 -18.82 -7.96
N ARG A 207 -12.06 -18.15 -6.99
CA ARG A 207 -11.60 -18.80 -5.75
C ARG A 207 -12.73 -19.03 -4.74
N TYR A 208 -13.65 -18.07 -4.60
CA TYR A 208 -14.67 -18.12 -3.54
C TYR A 208 -16.07 -18.34 -4.08
N PHE A 209 -16.50 -17.55 -5.07
CA PHE A 209 -17.90 -17.56 -5.50
C PHE A 209 -18.26 -18.85 -6.22
N ILE A 210 -17.49 -19.26 -7.23
CA ILE A 210 -17.80 -20.45 -8.04
C ILE A 210 -17.83 -21.72 -7.18
N PRO A 211 -16.81 -22.03 -6.35
CA PRO A 211 -16.84 -23.22 -5.51
C PRO A 211 -17.96 -23.19 -4.48
N ALA A 212 -18.26 -22.03 -3.89
CA ALA A 212 -19.34 -21.89 -2.93
C ALA A 212 -20.72 -22.13 -3.58
N MET A 213 -20.92 -21.63 -4.80
CA MET A 213 -22.17 -21.81 -5.54
C MET A 213 -22.36 -23.27 -5.97
N GLN A 214 -21.32 -23.91 -6.52
CA GLN A 214 -21.34 -25.33 -6.87
C GLN A 214 -21.68 -26.19 -5.66
N ARG A 215 -21.00 -25.93 -4.52
CA ARG A 215 -21.23 -26.72 -3.31
C ARG A 215 -22.62 -26.52 -2.72
N TYR A 216 -23.13 -25.27 -2.74
CA TYR A 216 -24.50 -24.98 -2.33
C TYR A 216 -25.50 -25.82 -3.13
N GLN A 217 -25.34 -25.85 -4.45
CA GLN A 217 -26.24 -26.55 -5.35
C GLN A 217 -26.19 -28.07 -5.17
N GLU A 218 -25.01 -28.65 -4.94
CA GLU A 218 -24.88 -30.08 -4.62
C GLU A 218 -25.64 -30.46 -3.34
N LEU A 219 -25.57 -29.61 -2.31
CA LEU A 219 -26.19 -29.86 -1.01
C LEU A 219 -27.70 -29.62 -0.99
N HIS A 220 -28.16 -28.57 -1.68
CA HIS A 220 -29.56 -28.13 -1.62
C HIS A 220 -30.37 -28.51 -2.87
N GLY A 221 -29.73 -29.01 -3.92
CA GLY A 221 -30.37 -29.37 -5.18
C GLY A 221 -30.96 -28.19 -5.95
N SER A 222 -30.69 -26.94 -5.55
CA SER A 222 -31.23 -25.74 -6.17
C SER A 222 -30.20 -24.60 -6.16
N PRO A 223 -30.12 -23.80 -7.24
CA PRO A 223 -29.26 -22.62 -7.28
C PRO A 223 -29.84 -21.41 -6.50
N GLN A 224 -31.03 -21.55 -5.90
CA GLN A 224 -31.69 -20.45 -5.20
C GLN A 224 -31.12 -20.23 -3.80
N VAL A 225 -30.06 -19.44 -3.73
CA VAL A 225 -29.43 -19.06 -2.45
C VAL A 225 -30.24 -17.94 -1.76
N PRO A 226 -30.63 -18.11 -0.47
CA PRO A 226 -31.20 -17.05 0.34
C PRO A 226 -30.21 -15.90 0.54
N GLN A 227 -30.68 -14.65 0.54
CA GLN A 227 -29.81 -13.46 0.68
C GLN A 227 -28.95 -13.48 1.95
N SER A 228 -29.49 -13.99 3.06
CA SER A 228 -28.81 -14.08 4.35
C SER A 228 -27.85 -15.26 4.48
N PHE A 229 -27.77 -16.13 3.47
CA PHE A 229 -26.95 -17.33 3.54
C PHE A 229 -25.45 -16.96 3.62
N VAL A 230 -24.81 -17.55 4.63
CA VAL A 230 -23.37 -17.48 4.88
C VAL A 230 -22.88 -18.91 4.98
N VAL A 231 -21.81 -19.22 4.27
CA VAL A 231 -21.18 -20.54 4.34
C VAL A 231 -20.77 -20.82 5.80
N PRO A 232 -21.23 -21.93 6.41
CA PRO A 232 -20.87 -22.26 7.79
C PRO A 232 -19.36 -22.48 7.96
N CYS A 233 -18.80 -22.10 9.11
CA CYS A 233 -17.39 -22.35 9.43
C CYS A 233 -17.15 -23.75 10.01
N ASP A 234 -18.17 -24.33 10.66
CA ASP A 234 -18.05 -25.56 11.47
C ASP A 234 -18.66 -26.79 10.77
N ASP A 235 -19.01 -26.66 9.49
CA ASP A 235 -19.65 -27.72 8.71
C ASP A 235 -18.62 -28.43 7.83
N PRO A 236 -18.34 -29.74 8.06
CA PRO A 236 -17.37 -30.49 7.27
C PRO A 236 -17.79 -30.68 5.81
N GLU A 237 -19.07 -30.43 5.47
CA GLU A 237 -19.53 -30.46 4.10
C GLU A 237 -19.03 -29.28 3.28
N TRP A 238 -18.50 -28.23 3.92
CA TRP A 238 -17.97 -27.04 3.25
C TRP A 238 -16.44 -26.98 3.28
N PRO A 239 -15.79 -26.57 2.19
CA PRO A 239 -14.37 -26.25 2.21
C PRO A 239 -14.08 -25.17 3.28
N VAL A 240 -13.08 -25.41 4.12
CA VAL A 240 -12.71 -24.52 5.25
C VAL A 240 -12.44 -23.09 4.77
N GLU A 241 -11.85 -22.95 3.57
CA GLU A 241 -11.53 -21.68 2.93
C GLU A 241 -12.76 -20.82 2.60
N LEU A 242 -13.93 -21.44 2.48
CA LEU A 242 -15.19 -20.76 2.21
C LEU A 242 -15.95 -20.39 3.49
N GLY A 243 -15.50 -20.83 4.67
CA GLY A 243 -16.15 -20.55 5.95
C GLY A 243 -16.38 -19.05 6.17
N GLY A 244 -17.62 -18.67 6.48
CA GLY A 244 -18.02 -17.27 6.66
C GLY A 244 -18.25 -16.48 5.36
N TYR A 245 -18.10 -17.11 4.19
CA TYR A 245 -18.34 -16.45 2.91
C TYR A 245 -19.82 -16.14 2.73
N ARG A 246 -20.14 -14.85 2.52
CA ARG A 246 -21.52 -14.35 2.35
C ARG A 246 -22.06 -14.61 0.94
N LEU A 247 -22.17 -15.89 0.56
CA LEU A 247 -22.64 -16.31 -0.75
C LEU A 247 -24.02 -15.71 -1.09
N GLY A 248 -24.95 -15.70 -0.13
CA GLY A 248 -26.29 -15.14 -0.31
C GLY A 248 -26.29 -13.68 -0.72
N GLN A 249 -25.42 -12.87 -0.11
CA GLN A 249 -25.26 -11.47 -0.46
C GLN A 249 -24.72 -11.31 -1.89
N LYS A 250 -23.77 -12.15 -2.30
CA LYS A 250 -23.20 -12.10 -3.66
C LYS A 250 -24.20 -12.51 -4.72
N VAL A 251 -24.96 -13.58 -4.50
CA VAL A 251 -26.06 -14.00 -5.38
C VAL A 251 -27.13 -12.91 -5.46
N ASN A 252 -27.50 -12.28 -4.34
CA ASN A 252 -28.45 -11.17 -4.37
C ASN A 252 -27.93 -9.99 -5.19
N ASN A 253 -26.65 -9.63 -5.05
CA ASN A 253 -26.11 -8.53 -5.82
C ASN A 253 -26.08 -8.86 -7.33
N LEU A 254 -25.80 -10.12 -7.72
CA LEU A 254 -25.95 -10.59 -9.11
C LEU A 254 -27.38 -10.43 -9.63
N ARG A 255 -28.39 -10.81 -8.84
CA ARG A 255 -29.81 -10.64 -9.19
C ARG A 255 -30.18 -9.17 -9.40
N CYS A 256 -29.56 -8.27 -8.65
CA CYS A 256 -29.78 -6.83 -8.74
C CYS A 256 -28.86 -6.10 -9.75
N GLY A 257 -28.01 -6.82 -10.49
CA GLY A 257 -27.12 -6.24 -11.51
C GLY A 257 -25.82 -5.62 -10.96
N ASP A 258 -25.40 -5.97 -9.74
CA ASP A 258 -24.12 -5.54 -9.14
C ASP A 258 -23.29 -6.73 -8.61
N PRO A 259 -22.83 -7.67 -9.47
CA PRO A 259 -22.19 -8.93 -9.10
C PRO A 259 -21.22 -8.88 -7.91
N LEU A 260 -20.44 -7.80 -7.83
CA LEU A 260 -19.24 -7.70 -6.99
C LEU A 260 -19.18 -6.41 -6.14
N GLY A 261 -20.23 -5.59 -6.11
CA GLY A 261 -20.20 -4.28 -5.43
C GLY A 261 -19.41 -3.24 -6.24
N ALA A 262 -19.48 -3.35 -7.56
CA ALA A 262 -18.67 -2.66 -8.55
C ALA A 262 -19.02 -1.17 -8.71
N GLY A 263 -20.27 -0.80 -8.40
CA GLY A 263 -20.81 0.50 -8.81
C GLY A 263 -20.89 0.64 -10.35
N PRO A 264 -21.16 1.85 -10.87
CA PRO A 264 -21.54 2.09 -12.27
C PRO A 264 -20.43 1.87 -13.33
N ASN A 265 -19.21 1.49 -12.94
CA ASN A 265 -18.11 1.18 -13.86
C ASN A 265 -18.03 -0.34 -14.10
N ALA A 266 -19.08 -0.90 -14.73
CA ALA A 266 -19.26 -2.34 -14.96
C ALA A 266 -18.79 -2.82 -16.36
N GLU A 267 -18.12 -1.97 -17.14
CA GLU A 267 -17.80 -2.27 -18.55
C GLU A 267 -16.80 -3.44 -18.76
N GLU A 268 -16.08 -3.88 -17.72
CA GLU A 268 -15.11 -4.98 -17.83
C GLU A 268 -15.68 -6.38 -17.54
N TRP A 269 -17.00 -6.53 -17.34
CA TRP A 269 -17.57 -7.79 -16.77
C TRP A 269 -18.76 -8.37 -17.53
N LEU A 270 -19.04 -7.87 -18.73
CA LEU A 270 -20.04 -8.45 -19.62
C LEU A 270 -19.81 -9.95 -19.80
N ASP A 271 -18.57 -10.41 -19.95
CA ASP A 271 -18.29 -11.82 -20.23
C ASP A 271 -18.56 -12.74 -19.03
N VAL A 272 -18.28 -12.32 -17.80
CA VAL A 272 -18.51 -13.18 -16.61
C VAL A 272 -19.96 -13.12 -16.14
N GLU A 273 -20.62 -11.97 -16.27
CA GLU A 273 -22.07 -11.87 -16.10
C GLU A 273 -22.79 -12.73 -17.14
N LEU A 274 -22.32 -12.74 -18.40
CA LEU A 274 -22.84 -13.60 -19.46
C LEU A 274 -22.56 -15.08 -19.17
N ILE A 275 -21.37 -15.44 -18.67
CA ILE A 275 -21.06 -16.83 -18.26
C ILE A 275 -21.96 -17.28 -17.11
N TYR A 276 -22.18 -16.45 -16.08
CA TYR A 276 -23.07 -16.79 -14.97
C TYR A 276 -24.54 -16.86 -15.42
N LYS A 277 -25.01 -15.89 -16.21
CA LYS A 277 -26.37 -15.92 -16.76
C LYS A 277 -26.56 -17.12 -17.68
N ASN A 278 -25.57 -17.45 -18.51
CA ASN A 278 -25.62 -18.62 -19.39
C ASN A 278 -25.55 -19.93 -18.60
N TRP A 279 -24.74 -20.02 -17.53
CA TRP A 279 -24.70 -21.17 -16.65
C TRP A 279 -26.05 -21.38 -15.95
N LEU A 280 -26.63 -20.31 -15.38
CA LEU A 280 -27.96 -20.34 -14.78
C LEU A 280 -29.05 -20.69 -15.81
N LEU A 281 -28.99 -20.14 -17.03
CA LEU A 281 -29.89 -20.45 -18.14
C LEU A 281 -29.78 -21.92 -18.58
N LEU A 282 -28.57 -22.44 -18.77
CA LEU A 282 -28.33 -23.83 -19.16
C LEU A 282 -28.84 -24.82 -18.11
N GLU A 283 -28.73 -24.48 -16.82
CA GLU A 283 -29.26 -25.33 -15.75
C GLU A 283 -30.77 -25.25 -15.61
N THR A 284 -31.39 -24.07 -15.79
CA THR A 284 -32.85 -23.96 -15.87
C THR A 284 -33.43 -24.75 -17.04
N LEU A 285 -32.70 -24.87 -18.16
CA LEU A 285 -33.10 -25.68 -19.30
C LEU A 285 -32.96 -27.19 -19.01
N HIS A 286 -31.90 -27.62 -18.32
CA HIS A 286 -31.75 -29.02 -17.88
C HIS A 286 -32.76 -29.45 -16.79
N GLU A 287 -33.28 -28.54 -15.98
CA GLU A 287 -34.41 -28.80 -15.06
C GLU A 287 -35.74 -28.96 -15.83
N VAL A 288 -35.97 -28.17 -16.89
CA VAL A 288 -37.14 -28.31 -17.77
C VAL A 288 -37.13 -29.66 -18.50
N GLU A 289 -35.98 -30.09 -19.03
CA GLU A 289 -35.83 -31.41 -19.67
C GLU A 289 -36.00 -32.58 -18.70
N ARG A 290 -35.56 -32.45 -17.43
CA ARG A 290 -35.81 -33.48 -16.39
C ARG A 290 -37.24 -33.48 -15.85
N SER A 291 -37.98 -32.38 -15.97
CA SER A 291 -39.39 -32.28 -15.59
C SER A 291 -40.37 -32.68 -16.70
N GLY A 292 -39.86 -32.94 -17.91
CA GLY A 292 -40.60 -33.52 -19.04
C GLY A 292 -40.93 -34.98 -18.78
N VAL A 293 -41.86 -35.22 -17.86
CA VAL A 293 -42.54 -36.49 -17.71
C VAL A 293 -43.19 -36.83 -19.05
N LEU A 294 -42.88 -38.04 -19.49
CA LEU A 294 -43.52 -38.76 -20.58
C LEU A 294 -45.04 -38.78 -20.36
N ASP A 295 -45.77 -37.87 -21.01
CA ASP A 295 -47.17 -38.12 -21.33
C ASP A 295 -47.20 -38.81 -22.70
N GLU A 296 -46.93 -40.13 -22.68
CA GLU A 296 -47.40 -41.03 -23.73
C GLU A 296 -48.88 -41.35 -23.45
N GLU A 297 -49.78 -40.78 -24.27
CA GLU A 297 -51.08 -41.36 -24.62
C GLU A 297 -51.23 -41.40 -26.15
#